data_AF-A0A661ERP3-F1
#
_entry.id   AF-A0A661ERP3-F1
#
_cell.length_a   1.000
_cell.length_b   1.000
_cell.length_c   1.000
_cell.angle_alpha   90.00
_cell.angle_beta   90.00
_cell.angle_gamma   90.00
#
_symmetry.space_group_name_H-M   'P 1'
#
loop_
_entity.id
_entity.type
_entity.pdbx_description
1 polymer ?
#
loop_
_entity_poly.entity_id
_entity_poly.type
_entity_poly.pdbx_seq_one_letter_code
_entity_poly.pdbx_strand_id
1 'polypeptide(L)'
;MTRTIAPILLVAIDRVPEGSRQLTGDHLFDQLCRQHDIDHRLIPIRRPPTNGMVERFNGRIAEVLATTRFKSGDPLTETLRCYVYLHNQQLPRQALGHHPPSYALKAWQVSYPHLFNKQVKNRPGRDIYPS
;
A
#
# COMPACT_ATOMS: atom_id res chain seq x y z
N MET A 1 -22.39 -1.01 3.20
CA MET A 1 -21.81 -0.59 1.90
C MET A 1 -20.89 0.60 2.15
N THR A 2 -19.67 0.36 2.60
CA THR A 2 -18.71 1.44 2.88
C THR A 2 -17.33 0.93 2.51
N ARG A 3 -16.98 1.11 1.24
CA ARG A 3 -15.65 0.82 0.73
C ARG A 3 -14.68 1.81 1.37
N THR A 4 -13.96 1.34 2.39
CA THR A 4 -12.89 2.12 3.01
C THR A 4 -11.82 2.35 1.95
N ILE A 5 -11.55 3.61 1.63
CA ILE A 5 -10.36 3.95 0.85
C ILE A 5 -9.18 3.75 1.80
N ALA A 6 -8.52 2.59 1.68
CA ALA A 6 -7.22 2.39 2.29
C ALA A 6 -6.29 3.54 1.85
N PRO A 7 -5.49 4.13 2.76
CA PRO A 7 -4.43 5.03 2.33
C PRO A 7 -3.60 4.31 1.27
N ILE A 8 -3.14 5.05 0.27
CA ILE A 8 -2.52 4.62 -1.01
C ILE A 8 -1.30 3.67 -0.89
N LEU A 9 -1.01 3.09 0.28
CA LEU A 9 0.09 2.16 0.45
C LEU A 9 -0.26 0.97 1.35
N LEU A 10 -1.05 0.04 0.83
CA LEU A 10 -0.79 -1.39 0.97
C LEU A 10 -1.43 -2.13 -0.21
N VAL A 11 -0.72 -2.18 -1.34
CA VAL A 11 -1.01 -3.21 -2.35
C VAL A 11 0.06 -4.28 -2.16
N ALA A 12 -0.25 -5.27 -1.34
CA ALA A 12 0.46 -6.54 -1.42
C ALA A 12 0.05 -7.16 -2.76
N ILE A 13 1.00 -7.28 -3.69
CA ILE A 13 0.78 -8.09 -4.88
C ILE A 13 1.08 -9.52 -4.47
N ASP A 14 0.04 -10.30 -4.21
CA ASP A 14 0.19 -11.75 -4.13
C ASP A 14 0.37 -12.30 -5.56
N ARG A 15 1.58 -12.74 -5.87
CA ARG A 15 1.91 -13.30 -7.18
C ARG A 15 1.70 -14.80 -7.12
N VAL A 16 0.57 -15.22 -7.65
CA VAL A 16 0.22 -16.65 -7.68
C VAL A 16 0.77 -17.29 -8.97
N PRO A 17 1.53 -18.40 -8.88
CA PRO A 17 1.98 -19.14 -10.06
C PRO A 17 0.79 -19.69 -10.87
N GLU A 18 1.01 -19.92 -12.16
CA GLU A 18 -0.03 -20.44 -13.06
C GLU A 18 -0.53 -21.82 -12.58
N GLY A 19 -1.72 -21.86 -11.96
CA GLY A 19 -2.39 -23.10 -11.57
C GLY A 19 -3.20 -23.04 -10.27
N SER A 20 -2.81 -22.23 -9.29
CA SER A 20 -3.49 -22.10 -7.98
C SER A 20 -4.51 -20.96 -7.96
N ARG A 21 -5.53 -21.04 -8.84
CA ARG A 21 -6.41 -19.90 -9.19
C ARG A 21 -7.62 -19.66 -8.29
N GLN A 22 -7.55 -19.95 -7.00
CA GLN A 22 -8.67 -19.65 -6.10
C GLN A 22 -8.17 -19.07 -4.77
N LEU A 23 -8.81 -17.99 -4.35
CA LEU A 23 -8.80 -17.54 -2.97
C LEU A 23 -9.38 -18.69 -2.16
N THR A 24 -8.54 -19.53 -1.59
CA THR A 24 -8.98 -20.70 -0.83
C THR A 24 -9.75 -20.26 0.41
N GLY A 25 -9.54 -19.03 0.89
CA GLY A 25 -10.15 -18.56 2.14
C GLY A 25 -9.50 -19.14 3.39
N ASP A 26 -8.62 -20.13 3.21
CA ASP A 26 -7.80 -20.77 4.24
C ASP A 26 -6.52 -19.98 4.52
N HIS A 27 -6.07 -19.17 3.56
CA HIS A 27 -4.89 -18.34 3.77
C HIS A 27 -5.20 -17.24 4.79
N LEU A 28 -4.29 -17.03 5.75
CA LEU A 28 -4.47 -16.05 6.83
C LEU A 28 -4.78 -14.65 6.29
N PHE A 29 -4.22 -14.28 5.13
CA PHE A 29 -4.51 -13.01 4.47
C PHE A 29 -5.95 -12.91 3.97
N ASP A 30 -6.50 -13.98 3.38
CA ASP A 30 -7.90 -14.02 2.90
C ASP A 30 -8.89 -13.90 4.07
N GLN A 31 -8.57 -14.56 5.19
CA GLN A 31 -9.37 -14.48 6.41
C GLN A 31 -9.39 -13.05 6.98
N LEU A 32 -8.22 -12.40 7.04
CA LEU A 32 -8.11 -11.00 7.47
C LEU A 32 -8.86 -10.05 6.53
N CYS A 33 -8.72 -10.22 5.22
CA CYS A 33 -9.46 -9.43 4.25
C CYS A 33 -10.98 -9.59 4.46
N ARG A 34 -11.47 -10.82 4.65
CA ARG A 34 -12.88 -11.10 4.93
C ARG A 34 -13.34 -10.46 6.24
N GLN A 35 -12.55 -10.56 7.32
CA GLN A 35 -12.85 -9.94 8.61
C GLN A 35 -13.00 -8.42 8.52
N HIS A 36 -12.27 -7.78 7.62
CA HIS A 36 -12.27 -6.33 7.44
C HIS A 36 -13.09 -5.84 6.24
N ASP A 37 -13.91 -6.69 5.62
CA ASP A 37 -14.72 -6.36 4.42
C ASP A 37 -13.85 -5.79 3.27
N ILE A 38 -12.64 -6.33 3.12
CA ILE A 38 -11.69 -5.98 2.06
C ILE A 38 -11.83 -6.99 0.93
N ASP A 39 -12.15 -6.50 -0.26
CA ASP A 39 -12.20 -7.29 -1.48
C ASP A 39 -10.78 -7.67 -1.94
N HIS A 40 -10.39 -8.94 -1.71
CA HIS A 40 -9.11 -9.46 -2.17
C HIS A 40 -9.23 -9.93 -3.62
N ARG A 41 -8.46 -9.32 -4.53
CA ARG A 41 -8.48 -9.64 -5.96
C ARG A 41 -7.12 -10.14 -6.43
N LEU A 42 -7.08 -11.36 -6.94
CA LEU A 42 -5.91 -11.91 -7.62
C LEU A 42 -5.90 -11.44 -9.08
N ILE A 43 -4.82 -10.76 -9.49
CA ILE A 43 -4.63 -10.29 -10.86
C ILE A 43 -3.70 -11.28 -11.60
N PRO A 44 -4.09 -11.78 -12.78
CA PRO A 44 -3.24 -12.67 -13.55
C PRO A 44 -1.96 -11.96 -14.02
N ILE A 45 -0.85 -12.71 -14.00
CA ILE A 45 0.45 -12.26 -14.51
C ILE A 45 0.27 -11.84 -15.98
N ARG A 46 0.82 -10.67 -16.37
CA ARG A 46 0.78 -10.07 -17.72
C ARG A 46 -0.51 -9.32 -18.13
N ARG A 47 -1.36 -8.85 -17.21
CA ARG A 47 -2.42 -7.85 -17.51
C ARG A 47 -2.00 -6.43 -17.06
N PRO A 48 -1.45 -5.58 -17.96
CA PRO A 48 -0.56 -4.48 -17.54
C PRO A 48 -1.14 -3.10 -17.16
N PRO A 49 -2.42 -2.70 -17.33
CA PRO A 49 -2.75 -1.29 -17.11
C PRO A 49 -2.77 -0.89 -15.63
N THR A 50 -3.15 -1.79 -14.73
CA THR A 50 -3.52 -1.41 -13.35
C THR A 50 -2.37 -1.51 -12.33
N ASN A 51 -1.31 -2.27 -12.62
CA ASN A 51 -0.24 -2.55 -11.65
C ASN A 51 0.98 -1.63 -11.75
N GLY A 52 1.11 -0.83 -12.81
CA GLY A 52 2.34 -0.07 -13.08
C GLY A 52 2.75 0.92 -11.98
N MET A 53 1.81 1.46 -11.21
CA MET A 53 2.15 2.36 -10.08
C MET A 53 2.79 1.63 -8.91
N VAL A 54 2.29 0.44 -8.58
CA VAL A 54 2.82 -0.39 -7.48
C VAL A 54 4.14 -1.00 -7.88
N GLU A 55 4.25 -1.47 -9.12
CA GLU A 55 5.49 -2.02 -9.67
C GLU A 55 6.61 -0.97 -9.71
N ARG A 56 6.32 0.28 -10.13
CA ARG A 56 7.30 1.38 -10.08
C ARG A 56 7.74 1.71 -8.66
N PHE A 57 6.80 1.74 -7.70
CA PHE A 57 7.13 1.97 -6.29
C PHE A 57 8.04 0.87 -5.75
N ASN A 58 7.66 -0.39 -5.95
CA ASN A 58 8.45 -1.54 -5.48
C ASN A 58 9.80 -1.66 -6.17
N GLY A 59 9.87 -1.37 -7.49
CA GLY A 59 11.12 -1.36 -8.23
C GLY A 59 12.09 -0.29 -7.71
N ARG A 60 11.60 0.91 -7.41
CA ARG A 60 12.46 2.00 -6.94
C ARG A 60 13.06 1.72 -5.56
N ILE A 61 12.31 1.13 -4.63
CA ILE A 61 12.89 0.73 -3.34
C ILE A 61 13.83 -0.47 -3.51
N ALA A 62 13.53 -1.42 -4.40
CA ALA A 62 14.44 -2.53 -4.69
C ALA A 62 15.81 -2.03 -5.21
N GLU A 63 15.84 -1.00 -6.05
CA GLU A 63 17.10 -0.36 -6.49
C GLU A 63 17.89 0.26 -5.32
N VAL A 64 17.21 0.99 -4.43
CA VAL A 64 17.83 1.58 -3.23
C VAL A 64 18.42 0.49 -2.32
N LEU A 65 17.69 -0.61 -2.15
CA LEU A 65 18.15 -1.75 -1.35
C LEU A 65 19.31 -2.50 -2.03
N ALA A 66 19.31 -2.62 -3.35
CA ALA A 66 20.37 -3.28 -4.11
C ALA A 66 21.70 -2.49 -4.09
N THR A 67 21.63 -1.17 -4.01
CA THR A 67 22.80 -0.27 -4.05
C THR A 67 23.39 0.01 -2.67
N THR A 68 22.68 -0.33 -1.60
CA THR A 68 23.07 -0.01 -0.22
C THR A 68 23.38 -1.28 0.57
N ARG A 69 24.59 -1.39 1.13
CA ARG A 69 24.90 -2.48 2.08
C ARG A 69 24.53 -2.07 3.50
N PHE A 70 23.60 -2.81 4.10
CA PHE A 70 23.21 -2.63 5.50
C PHE A 70 24.03 -3.55 6.41
N LYS A 71 24.48 -3.01 7.54
CA LYS A 71 25.24 -3.77 8.55
C LYS A 71 24.35 -4.55 9.52
N SER A 72 23.08 -4.18 9.63
CA SER A 72 22.07 -4.82 10.49
C SER A 72 20.65 -4.48 10.00
N GLY A 73 19.63 -5.01 10.69
CA GLY A 73 18.22 -4.77 10.38
C GLY A 73 17.73 -3.36 10.72
N ASP A 74 18.35 -2.66 11.68
CA ASP A 74 17.88 -1.34 12.10
C ASP A 74 18.09 -0.27 11.01
N PRO A 75 19.28 -0.15 10.39
CA PRO A 75 19.50 0.76 9.27
C PRO A 75 18.61 0.47 8.05
N LEU A 76 18.33 -0.81 7.80
CA LEU A 76 17.38 -1.23 6.76
C LEU A 76 15.97 -0.73 7.09
N THR A 77 15.52 -0.97 8.32
CA THR A 77 14.20 -0.54 8.81
C THR A 77 14.04 0.98 8.72
N GLU A 78 15.06 1.73 9.13
CA GLU A 78 15.04 3.19 9.06
C GLU A 78 15.01 3.70 7.63
N THR A 79 15.77 3.07 6.72
CA THR A 79 15.73 3.41 5.30
C THR A 79 14.35 3.18 4.69
N LEU A 80 13.70 2.06 5.02
CA LEU A 80 12.34 1.76 4.57
C LEU A 80 11.32 2.78 5.12
N ARG A 81 11.43 3.15 6.40
CA ARG A 81 10.57 4.18 7.02
C ARG A 81 10.73 5.53 6.33
N CYS A 82 11.97 5.97 6.12
CA CYS A 82 12.29 7.20 5.40
C CYS A 82 11.72 7.16 3.98
N TYR A 83 11.86 6.05 3.26
CA TYR A 83 11.34 5.92 1.91
C TYR A 83 9.80 6.07 1.86
N VAL A 84 9.08 5.37 2.74
CA VAL A 84 7.62 5.47 2.84
C VAL A 84 7.20 6.90 3.21
N TYR A 85 7.90 7.53 4.15
CA TYR A 85 7.62 8.89 4.58
C TYR A 85 7.78 9.89 3.42
N LEU A 86 8.94 9.89 2.75
CA LEU A 86 9.24 10.80 1.64
C LEU A 86 8.19 10.65 0.54
N HIS A 87 7.90 9.41 0.17
CA HIS A 87 6.96 9.13 -0.90
C HIS A 87 5.53 9.57 -0.58
N ASN A 88 5.07 9.37 0.66
CA ASN A 88 3.68 9.70 1.03
C ASN A 88 3.50 11.19 1.37
N GLN A 89 4.53 11.86 1.88
CA GLN A 89 4.41 13.22 2.43
C GLN A 89 5.04 14.30 1.56
N GLN A 90 6.08 13.99 0.81
CA GLN A 90 6.92 15.00 0.18
C GLN A 90 6.93 14.89 -1.35
N LEU A 91 7.00 13.68 -1.90
CA LEU A 91 7.15 13.49 -3.34
C LEU A 91 5.83 13.75 -4.09
N PRO A 92 5.77 14.80 -4.93
CA PRO A 92 4.58 15.09 -5.72
C PRO A 92 4.36 14.08 -6.83
N ARG A 93 3.09 13.85 -7.20
CA ARG A 93 2.73 12.98 -8.33
C ARG A 93 1.94 13.75 -9.36
N GLN A 94 2.34 13.64 -10.64
CA GLN A 94 1.59 14.23 -11.76
C GLN A 94 0.14 13.75 -11.80
N ALA A 95 -0.09 12.45 -11.57
CA ALA A 95 -1.44 11.86 -11.49
C ALA A 95 -2.32 12.42 -10.36
N LEU A 96 -1.73 13.12 -9.39
CA LEU A 96 -2.42 13.80 -8.29
C LEU A 96 -2.33 15.33 -8.42
N GLY A 97 -2.12 15.86 -9.64
CA GLY A 97 -2.02 17.30 -9.88
C GLY A 97 -0.78 17.93 -9.24
N HIS A 98 0.35 17.22 -9.21
CA HIS A 98 1.59 17.67 -8.53
C HIS A 98 1.44 17.86 -7.02
N HIS A 99 0.57 17.07 -6.39
CA HIS A 99 0.49 16.98 -4.94
C HIS A 99 1.02 15.64 -4.42
N PRO A 100 1.56 15.60 -3.19
CA PRO A 100 1.91 14.35 -2.54
C PRO A 100 0.66 13.56 -2.14
N PRO A 101 0.74 12.22 -2.01
CA PRO A 101 -0.40 11.38 -1.64
C PRO A 101 -1.15 11.82 -0.38
N SER A 102 -0.44 12.28 0.65
CA SER A 102 -1.06 12.73 1.90
C SER A 102 -1.95 13.96 1.72
N TYR A 103 -1.59 14.86 0.80
CA TYR A 103 -2.41 16.02 0.47
C TYR A 103 -3.71 15.58 -0.21
N ALA A 104 -3.61 14.72 -1.23
CA ALA A 104 -4.78 14.21 -1.94
C ALA A 104 -5.75 13.47 -0.99
N LEU A 105 -5.22 12.64 -0.08
CA LEU A 105 -6.03 11.94 0.91
C LEU A 105 -6.76 12.91 1.85
N LYS A 106 -6.09 13.96 2.33
CA LYS A 106 -6.74 14.99 3.17
C LYS A 106 -7.83 15.74 2.40
N ALA A 107 -7.59 16.11 1.15
CA ALA A 107 -8.58 16.76 0.30
C ALA A 107 -9.80 15.86 0.08
N TRP A 108 -9.59 14.58 -0.26
CA TRP A 108 -10.67 13.61 -0.42
C TRP A 108 -11.42 13.33 0.87
N GLN A 109 -10.77 13.39 2.02
CA GLN A 109 -11.45 13.23 3.30
C GLN A 109 -12.46 14.35 3.55
N VAL A 110 -12.17 15.58 3.09
CA VAL A 110 -13.10 16.70 3.15
C VAL A 110 -14.23 16.55 2.13
N SER A 111 -13.92 16.18 0.89
CA SER A 111 -14.93 16.05 -0.18
C SER A 111 -15.82 14.80 -0.04
N TYR A 112 -15.29 13.70 0.50
CA TYR A 112 -15.95 12.40 0.58
C TYR A 112 -15.78 11.76 1.98
N PRO A 113 -16.28 12.41 3.05
CA PRO A 113 -16.03 11.96 4.43
C PRO A 113 -16.56 10.55 4.71
N HIS A 114 -17.62 10.12 4.04
CA HIS A 114 -18.22 8.79 4.19
C HIS A 114 -17.31 7.63 3.73
N LEU A 115 -16.23 7.91 2.99
CA LEU A 115 -15.25 6.90 2.55
C LEU A 115 -14.14 6.66 3.59
N PHE A 116 -14.08 7.49 4.64
CA PHE A 116 -13.01 7.47 5.63
C PHE A 116 -13.54 7.13 7.02
N ASN A 117 -13.14 5.98 7.55
CA ASN A 117 -13.46 5.56 8.92
C ASN A 117 -12.50 6.18 9.96
N LYS A 118 -11.38 6.76 9.52
CA LYS A 118 -10.35 7.35 10.38
C LYS A 118 -9.78 8.61 9.73
N GLN A 119 -9.27 9.50 10.59
CA GLN A 119 -8.54 10.69 10.15
C GLN A 119 -7.28 10.31 9.38
N VAL A 120 -7.01 11.00 8.27
CA VAL A 120 -5.77 10.84 7.50
C VAL A 120 -4.61 11.41 8.32
N LYS A 121 -4.02 10.57 9.16
CA LYS A 121 -2.84 10.86 9.98
C LYS A 121 -1.67 9.99 9.53
N ASN A 122 -0.49 10.59 9.42
CA ASN A 122 0.74 9.84 9.21
C ASN A 122 1.18 9.25 10.57
N ARG A 123 0.77 8.03 10.88
CA ARG A 123 1.29 7.31 12.04
C ARG A 123 2.47 6.44 11.58
N PRO A 124 3.72 6.81 11.87
CA PRO A 124 4.81 5.85 11.79
C PRO A 124 4.58 4.79 12.88
N GLY A 125 4.17 3.57 12.51
CA GLY A 125 3.93 2.49 13.46
C GLY A 125 2.99 1.40 12.94
N ARG A 126 2.95 0.27 13.66
CA ARG A 126 2.04 -0.84 13.38
C ARG A 126 0.62 -0.42 13.71
N ASP A 127 -0.34 -0.69 12.82
CA ASP A 127 -1.75 -0.53 13.14
C ASP A 127 -2.12 -1.53 14.24
N ILE A 128 -2.48 -1.00 15.41
CA ILE A 128 -3.01 -1.79 16.52
C ILE A 128 -4.51 -1.91 16.27
N TYR A 129 -4.94 -3.09 15.84
CA TYR A 129 -6.36 -3.44 15.79
C TYR A 129 -6.74 -4.05 17.15
N PRO A 130 -7.85 -3.61 17.78
CA PRO A 130 -8.38 -4.33 18.94
C PRO A 130 -8.76 -5.75 18.49
N SER A 131 -8.38 -6.74 19.30
CA SER A 131 -8.77 -8.15 19.16
C SER A 131 -10.26 -8.34 19.39
#